data_AF-A0A8C9R2F5-F1
#
_entry.id   AF-A0A8C9R2F5-F1
#
_cell.length_a   1.000
_cell.length_b   1.000
_cell.length_c   1.000
_cell.angle_alpha   90.00
_cell.angle_beta   90.00
_cell.angle_gamma   90.00
#
_symmetry.space_group_name_H-M   'P 1'
#
loop_
_entity.id
_entity.type
_entity.pdbx_description
1 polymer ?
#
loop_
_entity_poly.entity_id
_entity_poly.type
_entity_poly.pdbx_seq_one_letter_code
_entity_poly.pdbx_strand_id
1 'polypeptide(L)'
;MRTSGVLKVAVLVSILSLMVFFVVQFLNVNLNFNLGNLFVSSASSIREPSKPPQYKCRLSKPCPDRHFAFKMASGAASVVGPKICLEDNILMSSVKNNVGRGINIALVNGKTGDLIKTGVFDMWAGDVKPLIAFLKTIEEGTVVMMATFDDAATKLNDEAKQLISELGSSSISTLSFRDNWIFVGGKGIKTKSPFEQHIKNSAETNKYEGWPEVLEMEGCIPARED
;
A
#
# COMPACT_ATOMS: atom_id res chain seq x y z
N MET A 1 -37.91 -57.38 -33.28
CA MET A 1 -38.27 -57.23 -31.84
C MET A 1 -37.05 -56.75 -31.05
N ARG A 2 -37.25 -55.78 -30.13
CA ARG A 2 -36.35 -55.38 -29.02
C ARG A 2 -35.11 -54.48 -29.25
N THR A 3 -35.04 -53.60 -30.24
CA THR A 3 -33.97 -52.55 -30.27
C THR A 3 -34.38 -51.23 -29.59
N SER A 4 -35.65 -50.82 -29.71
CA SER A 4 -36.16 -49.59 -29.07
C SER A 4 -36.20 -49.66 -27.54
N GLY A 5 -36.41 -50.85 -26.97
CA GLY A 5 -36.43 -51.05 -25.51
C GLY A 5 -35.04 -50.93 -24.87
N VAL A 6 -34.00 -51.45 -25.52
CA VAL A 6 -32.62 -51.42 -25.00
C VAL A 6 -32.08 -50.00 -24.98
N LEU A 7 -32.40 -49.19 -26.00
CA LEU A 7 -31.98 -47.79 -26.07
C LEU A 7 -32.63 -46.94 -24.95
N LYS A 8 -33.92 -47.15 -24.69
CA LYS A 8 -34.63 -46.45 -23.60
C LYS A 8 -34.09 -46.83 -22.23
N VAL A 9 -33.75 -48.10 -22.02
CA VAL A 9 -33.13 -48.58 -20.78
C VAL A 9 -31.73 -47.99 -20.61
N ALA A 10 -30.93 -47.93 -21.68
CA ALA A 10 -29.59 -47.32 -21.63
C ALA A 10 -29.64 -45.83 -21.28
N VAL A 11 -30.58 -45.08 -21.86
CA VAL A 11 -30.78 -43.66 -21.54
C VAL A 11 -31.22 -43.47 -20.08
N LEU A 12 -32.15 -44.30 -19.58
CA LEU A 12 -32.59 -44.24 -18.19
C LEU A 12 -31.46 -44.55 -17.21
N VAL A 13 -30.61 -45.54 -17.51
CA VAL A 13 -29.44 -45.87 -16.69
C VAL A 13 -28.42 -44.73 -16.70
N SER A 14 -28.20 -44.10 -17.86
CA SER A 14 -27.27 -42.96 -17.96
C SER A 14 -27.76 -41.72 -17.21
N ILE A 15 -29.08 -41.46 -17.20
CA ILE A 15 -29.65 -40.36 -16.42
C ILE A 15 -29.52 -40.66 -14.93
N LEU A 16 -29.82 -41.90 -14.51
CA LEU A 16 -29.70 -42.31 -13.12
C LEU A 16 -28.26 -42.20 -12.61
N SER A 17 -27.27 -42.62 -13.41
CA SER A 17 -25.86 -42.52 -13.02
C SER A 17 -25.37 -41.07 -12.91
N LEU A 18 -25.80 -40.18 -13.81
CA LEU A 18 -25.53 -38.74 -13.72
C LEU A 18 -26.15 -38.13 -12.46
N MET A 19 -27.41 -38.47 -12.14
CA MET A 19 -28.08 -37.98 -10.94
C MET A 19 -27.36 -38.44 -9.66
N VAL A 20 -26.96 -39.72 -9.59
CA VAL A 20 -26.19 -40.25 -8.46
C VAL A 20 -24.84 -39.55 -8.35
N PHE A 21 -24.15 -39.31 -9.47
CA PHE A 21 -22.87 -38.59 -9.48
C PHE A 21 -23.00 -37.17 -8.92
N PHE A 22 -24.03 -36.41 -9.34
CA PHE A 22 -24.28 -35.07 -8.81
C PHE A 22 -24.64 -35.07 -7.32
N VAL A 23 -25.42 -36.05 -6.85
CA VAL A 23 -25.73 -36.19 -5.41
C VAL A 23 -24.46 -36.49 -4.61
N VAL A 24 -23.58 -37.37 -5.09
CA VAL A 24 -22.30 -37.67 -4.43
C VAL A 24 -21.40 -36.43 -4.37
N GLN A 25 -21.31 -35.66 -5.46
CA GLN A 25 -20.54 -34.40 -5.46
C GLN A 25 -21.11 -33.38 -4.48
N PHE A 26 -22.44 -33.23 -4.43
CA PHE A 26 -23.10 -32.31 -3.51
C PHE A 26 -22.94 -32.72 -2.03
N LEU A 27 -23.03 -34.02 -1.73
CA LEU A 27 -22.76 -34.56 -0.40
C LEU A 27 -21.30 -34.39 0.00
N ASN A 28 -20.34 -34.59 -0.91
CA ASN A 28 -18.92 -34.40 -0.65
C ASN A 28 -18.58 -32.93 -0.34
N VAL A 29 -19.18 -31.98 -1.07
CA VAL A 29 -19.01 -30.54 -0.82
C VAL A 29 -19.62 -30.13 0.54
N ASN A 30 -20.83 -30.61 0.87
CA ASN A 30 -21.45 -30.32 2.17
C ASN A 30 -20.73 -30.98 3.36
N LEU A 31 -20.22 -32.20 3.20
CA LEU A 31 -19.44 -32.86 4.25
C LEU A 31 -18.10 -32.15 4.51
N ASN A 32 -17.43 -31.67 3.46
CA ASN A 32 -16.22 -30.85 3.62
C ASN A 32 -16.51 -29.50 4.31
N PHE A 33 -17.69 -28.93 4.13
CA PHE A 33 -18.09 -27.68 4.80
C PHE A 33 -18.56 -27.86 6.24
N ASN A 34 -19.01 -29.07 6.65
CA ASN A 34 -19.53 -29.31 8.01
C ASN A 34 -18.60 -30.14 8.91
N LEU A 35 -17.60 -30.83 8.37
CA LEU A 35 -16.61 -31.54 9.18
C LEU A 35 -15.48 -30.63 9.73
N GLY A 36 -15.34 -29.41 9.18
CA GLY A 36 -14.45 -28.39 9.73
C GLY A 36 -14.87 -27.83 11.10
N ASN A 37 -16.13 -28.05 11.51
CA ASN A 37 -16.70 -27.52 12.76
C ASN A 37 -17.01 -28.59 13.84
N LEU A 38 -16.57 -29.85 13.66
CA LEU A 38 -16.96 -30.95 14.56
C LEU A 38 -15.81 -31.74 15.22
N PHE A 39 -14.56 -31.24 15.16
CA PHE A 39 -13.44 -31.81 15.93
C PHE A 39 -12.71 -30.74 16.75
N VAL A 40 -13.34 -30.24 17.80
CA VAL A 40 -12.64 -29.61 18.94
C VAL A 40 -13.31 -30.03 20.24
N SER A 41 -12.89 -31.17 20.79
CA SER A 41 -13.00 -31.48 22.23
C SER A 41 -12.08 -32.64 22.57
N SER A 42 -10.79 -32.33 22.62
CA SER A 42 -9.82 -33.07 23.42
C SER A 42 -8.79 -32.06 23.92
N ALA A 43 -8.72 -31.88 25.23
CA ALA A 43 -7.77 -30.99 25.88
C ALA A 43 -6.33 -31.39 25.51
N SER A 44 -5.73 -30.58 24.65
CA SER A 44 -4.30 -30.46 24.44
C SER A 44 -4.06 -28.96 24.36
N SER A 45 -3.30 -28.41 25.31
CA SER A 45 -2.83 -27.04 25.25
C SER A 45 -1.83 -26.91 24.10
N ILE A 46 -2.31 -26.93 22.87
CA ILE A 46 -1.60 -26.33 21.76
C ILE A 46 -1.61 -24.85 22.10
N ARG A 47 -0.49 -24.34 22.63
CA ARG A 47 -0.22 -22.90 22.53
C ARG A 47 -0.37 -22.60 21.05
N GLU A 48 -1.45 -21.91 20.67
CA GLU A 48 -1.45 -21.17 19.42
C GLU A 48 -0.11 -20.43 19.39
N PRO A 49 0.68 -20.53 18.30
CA PRO A 49 1.84 -19.66 18.17
C PRO A 49 1.29 -18.25 18.34
N SER A 50 1.60 -17.64 19.48
CA SER A 50 1.11 -16.32 19.85
C SER A 50 1.40 -15.45 18.64
N LYS A 51 0.34 -14.94 17.98
CA LYS A 51 0.51 -14.03 16.83
C LYS A 51 1.61 -13.05 17.23
N PRO A 52 2.69 -12.91 16.43
CA PRO A 52 3.75 -12.00 16.79
C PRO A 52 3.10 -10.64 17.08
N PRO A 53 3.49 -9.96 18.18
CA PRO A 53 2.87 -8.71 18.58
C PRO A 53 2.84 -7.77 17.37
N GLN A 54 1.65 -7.40 16.95
CA GLN A 54 1.47 -6.54 15.78
C GLN A 54 1.69 -5.11 16.22
N TYR A 55 2.86 -4.55 15.88
CA TYR A 55 3.17 -3.16 16.17
C TYR A 55 2.40 -2.22 15.23
N LYS A 56 2.31 -0.94 15.63
CA LYS A 56 1.64 0.11 14.86
C LYS A 56 2.12 0.11 13.41
N CYS A 57 1.25 0.35 12.45
CA CYS A 57 1.48 0.25 11.01
C CYS A 57 2.09 -1.08 10.52
N ARG A 58 2.01 -2.15 11.33
CA ARG A 58 2.66 -3.45 11.09
C ARG A 58 4.18 -3.33 10.93
N LEU A 59 4.80 -2.50 11.76
CA LEU A 59 6.25 -2.41 11.86
C LEU A 59 6.85 -3.76 12.29
N SER A 60 8.12 -3.98 11.95
CA SER A 60 8.91 -5.13 12.41
C SER A 60 9.28 -5.05 13.90
N LYS A 61 9.39 -3.84 14.45
CA LYS A 61 9.80 -3.55 15.84
C LYS A 61 9.01 -2.35 16.38
N PRO A 62 8.84 -2.23 17.72
CA PRO A 62 8.17 -1.08 18.30
C PRO A 62 9.04 0.18 18.18
N CYS A 63 8.38 1.34 18.15
CA CYS A 63 9.07 2.63 18.25
C CYS A 63 9.42 2.98 19.70
N PRO A 64 10.52 3.72 19.93
CA PRO A 64 10.81 4.30 21.24
C PRO A 64 9.72 5.27 21.69
N ASP A 65 9.73 5.62 22.96
CA ASP A 65 8.86 6.67 23.50
C ASP A 65 9.06 8.00 22.75
N ARG A 66 7.98 8.81 22.67
CA ARG A 66 7.95 10.10 21.97
C ARG A 66 8.31 10.01 20.48
N HIS A 67 7.98 8.90 19.82
CA HIS A 67 8.09 8.75 18.38
C HIS A 67 6.78 8.29 17.76
N PHE A 68 6.53 8.72 16.52
CA PHE A 68 5.43 8.23 15.70
C PHE A 68 5.90 7.10 14.78
N ALA A 69 5.24 5.95 14.86
CA ALA A 69 5.43 4.82 13.96
C ALA A 69 4.84 5.13 12.60
N PHE A 70 5.62 4.96 11.53
CA PHE A 70 5.12 5.11 10.17
C PHE A 70 5.56 3.95 9.27
N LYS A 71 4.72 3.65 8.29
CA LYS A 71 5.07 2.75 7.18
C LYS A 71 4.48 3.30 5.90
N MET A 72 5.28 3.36 4.85
CA MET A 72 4.84 3.84 3.56
C MET A 72 5.43 3.07 2.40
N ALA A 73 4.72 3.09 1.28
CA ALA A 73 5.12 2.46 0.04
C ALA A 73 4.80 3.38 -1.14
N SER A 74 5.65 3.36 -2.17
CA SER A 74 5.35 3.97 -3.46
C SER A 74 4.27 3.18 -4.20
N GLY A 75 3.80 3.69 -5.33
CA GLY A 75 2.94 2.94 -6.23
C GLY A 75 3.69 1.82 -6.98
N ALA A 76 2.93 0.82 -7.41
CA ALA A 76 3.40 -0.23 -8.31
C ALA A 76 2.93 0.07 -9.74
N ALA A 77 3.87 0.52 -10.57
CA ALA A 77 3.60 1.02 -11.92
C ALA A 77 2.42 2.03 -11.90
N SER A 78 1.44 1.85 -12.77
CA SER A 78 0.20 2.63 -12.84
C SER A 78 -1.03 1.91 -12.26
N VAL A 79 -0.83 0.76 -11.60
CA VAL A 79 -1.93 -0.16 -11.23
C VAL A 79 -2.26 -0.10 -9.75
N VAL A 80 -1.25 -0.09 -8.88
CA VAL A 80 -1.45 -0.04 -7.42
C VAL A 80 -0.94 1.28 -6.90
N GLY A 81 -1.83 2.10 -6.35
CA GLY A 81 -1.45 3.38 -5.74
C GLY A 81 -0.68 3.21 -4.43
N PRO A 82 0.04 4.26 -4.00
CA PRO A 82 0.88 4.24 -2.82
C PRO A 82 0.07 4.05 -1.54
N LYS A 83 0.79 3.77 -0.45
CA LYS A 83 0.20 3.65 0.88
C LYS A 83 1.01 4.45 1.89
N ILE A 84 0.34 5.24 2.72
CA ILE A 84 0.96 6.01 3.81
C ILE A 84 0.19 5.71 5.10
N CYS A 85 0.89 5.17 6.09
CA CYS A 85 0.38 4.87 7.42
C CYS A 85 1.20 5.61 8.48
N LEU A 86 0.52 6.20 9.46
CA LEU A 86 1.12 6.80 10.64
C LEU A 86 0.29 6.44 11.87
N GLU A 87 0.92 5.95 12.93
CA GLU A 87 0.26 5.62 14.21
C GLU A 87 -0.98 4.73 14.03
N ASP A 88 -0.85 3.66 13.23
CA ASP A 88 -1.93 2.74 12.80
C ASP A 88 -3.04 3.35 11.94
N ASN A 89 -2.98 4.65 11.67
CA ASN A 89 -3.93 5.33 10.81
C ASN A 89 -3.43 5.33 9.36
N ILE A 90 -4.19 4.67 8.48
CA ILE A 90 -3.95 4.75 7.03
C ILE A 90 -4.39 6.14 6.56
N LEU A 91 -3.43 7.01 6.29
CA LEU A 91 -3.65 8.38 5.82
C LEU A 91 -4.01 8.39 4.33
N MET A 92 -3.25 7.66 3.52
CA MET A 92 -3.46 7.55 2.07
C MET A 92 -3.35 6.10 1.60
N SER A 93 -4.28 5.65 0.77
CA SER A 93 -4.19 4.36 0.09
C SER A 93 -5.20 4.24 -1.05
N SER A 94 -4.97 3.28 -1.96
CA SER A 94 -5.92 2.91 -3.01
C SER A 94 -7.31 2.55 -2.44
N VAL A 95 -7.36 1.83 -1.32
CA VAL A 95 -8.64 1.44 -0.68
C VAL A 95 -9.41 2.63 -0.11
N LYS A 96 -8.71 3.71 0.28
CA LYS A 96 -9.33 4.97 0.72
C LYS A 96 -9.77 5.86 -0.44
N ASN A 97 -9.50 5.47 -1.69
CA ASN A 97 -9.78 6.25 -2.89
C ASN A 97 -9.25 7.69 -2.84
N ASN A 98 -8.09 7.89 -2.20
CA ASN A 98 -7.48 9.22 -2.00
C ASN A 98 -6.02 9.30 -2.48
N VAL A 99 -5.66 8.45 -3.45
CA VAL A 99 -4.35 8.43 -4.10
C VAL A 99 -4.52 8.52 -5.61
N GLY A 100 -3.52 9.03 -6.31
CA GLY A 100 -3.53 9.16 -7.77
C GLY A 100 -2.13 9.38 -8.33
N ARG A 101 -2.03 9.38 -9.66
CA ARG A 101 -0.75 9.57 -10.38
C ARG A 101 -0.04 10.84 -9.91
N GLY A 102 1.29 10.79 -9.86
CA GLY A 102 2.14 11.89 -9.45
C GLY A 102 2.60 11.79 -8.00
N ILE A 103 2.63 12.92 -7.31
CA ILE A 103 3.09 13.02 -5.92
C ILE A 103 1.89 13.02 -4.98
N ASN A 104 1.86 12.05 -4.06
CA ASN A 104 0.84 11.91 -3.04
C ASN A 104 1.43 12.39 -1.71
N ILE A 105 0.81 13.39 -1.08
CA ILE A 105 1.35 14.09 0.09
C ILE A 105 0.37 14.00 1.26
N ALA A 106 0.87 13.62 2.43
CA ALA A 106 0.17 13.76 3.71
C ALA A 106 0.94 14.72 4.62
N LEU A 107 0.24 15.73 5.14
CA LEU A 107 0.74 16.69 6.13
C LEU A 107 0.21 16.31 7.50
N VAL A 108 1.09 16.24 8.47
CA VAL A 108 0.79 15.78 9.83
C VAL A 108 1.37 16.77 10.84
N ASN A 109 0.62 17.03 11.91
CA ASN A 109 1.11 17.82 13.02
C ASN A 109 2.27 17.09 13.73
N GLY A 110 3.47 17.69 13.74
CA GLY A 110 4.66 17.04 14.32
C GLY A 110 4.68 16.93 15.84
N LYS A 111 3.70 17.52 16.55
CA LYS A 111 3.53 17.39 18.01
C LYS A 111 2.49 16.32 18.37
N THR A 112 1.34 16.31 17.69
CA THR A 112 0.23 15.42 18.03
C THR A 112 0.17 14.15 17.19
N GLY A 113 0.75 14.16 15.98
CA GLY A 113 0.61 13.07 15.01
C GLY A 113 -0.71 13.12 14.23
N ASP A 114 -1.52 14.18 14.40
CA ASP A 114 -2.81 14.31 13.72
C ASP A 114 -2.64 14.70 12.25
N LEU A 115 -3.48 14.12 11.39
CA LEU A 115 -3.55 14.48 9.98
C LEU A 115 -4.08 15.92 9.82
N ILE A 116 -3.31 16.77 9.16
CA ILE A 116 -3.71 18.14 8.81
C ILE A 116 -4.43 18.13 7.45
N LYS A 117 -3.77 17.58 6.42
CA LYS A 117 -4.26 17.62 5.04
C LYS A 117 -3.59 16.57 4.18
N THR A 118 -4.30 16.08 3.17
CA THR A 118 -3.71 15.28 2.08
C THR A 118 -3.82 16.02 0.74
N GLY A 119 -2.95 15.66 -0.20
CA GLY A 119 -2.97 16.20 -1.57
C GLY A 119 -2.41 15.19 -2.57
N VAL A 120 -2.95 15.23 -3.79
CA VAL A 120 -2.50 14.42 -4.93
C VAL A 120 -2.23 15.36 -6.09
N PHE A 121 -1.03 15.30 -6.66
CA PHE A 121 -0.58 16.23 -7.70
C PHE A 121 -0.05 15.45 -8.89
N ASP A 122 -0.80 15.44 -10.00
CA ASP A 122 -0.43 14.75 -11.24
C ASP A 122 0.74 15.47 -11.93
N MET A 123 1.93 14.87 -11.83
CA MET A 123 3.16 15.42 -12.42
C MET A 123 3.45 14.85 -13.82
N TRP A 124 2.49 14.17 -14.45
CA TRP A 124 2.57 13.74 -15.84
C TRP A 124 1.71 14.62 -16.75
N ALA A 125 0.40 14.67 -16.47
CA ALA A 125 -0.57 15.39 -17.29
C ALA A 125 -1.09 16.69 -16.65
N GLY A 126 -0.83 16.91 -15.36
CA GLY A 126 -1.28 18.09 -14.63
C GLY A 126 -0.39 19.34 -14.77
N ASP A 127 -0.79 20.40 -14.07
CA ASP A 127 0.02 21.62 -13.86
C ASP A 127 0.76 21.50 -12.52
N VAL A 128 1.97 22.06 -12.43
CA VAL A 128 2.80 22.09 -11.22
C VAL A 128 2.36 23.18 -10.23
N LYS A 129 1.64 24.21 -10.67
CA LYS A 129 1.22 25.34 -9.82
C LYS A 129 0.42 24.93 -8.57
N PRO A 130 -0.54 23.98 -8.63
CA PRO A 130 -1.25 23.53 -7.43
C PRO A 130 -0.34 22.87 -6.40
N LEU A 131 0.69 22.13 -6.84
CA LEU A 131 1.68 21.54 -5.94
C LEU A 131 2.48 22.65 -5.24
N ILE A 132 2.98 23.64 -5.99
CA ILE A 132 3.74 24.77 -5.44
C ILE A 132 2.88 25.55 -4.44
N ALA A 133 1.62 25.84 -4.78
CA ALA A 133 0.70 26.50 -3.88
C ALA A 133 0.50 25.70 -2.58
N PHE A 134 0.32 24.38 -2.68
CA PHE A 134 0.21 23.50 -1.52
C PHE A 134 1.47 23.46 -0.66
N LEU A 135 2.66 23.37 -1.27
CA LEU A 135 3.93 23.34 -0.54
C LEU A 135 4.17 24.66 0.24
N LYS A 136 3.70 25.79 -0.30
CA LYS A 136 3.80 27.09 0.35
C LYS A 136 2.86 27.26 1.54
N THR A 137 1.82 26.43 1.69
CA THR A 137 0.94 26.47 2.88
C THR A 137 1.48 25.65 4.06
N ILE A 138 2.63 24.96 3.90
CA ILE A 138 3.17 24.09 4.95
C ILE A 138 3.80 24.95 6.04
N GLU A 139 3.22 24.89 7.24
CA GLU A 139 3.70 25.60 8.42
C GLU A 139 4.85 24.86 9.11
N GLU A 140 5.70 25.61 9.80
CA GLU A 140 6.79 25.06 10.61
C GLU A 140 6.26 24.07 11.66
N GLY A 141 6.96 22.96 11.87
CA GLY A 141 6.47 21.90 12.75
C GLY A 141 5.68 20.80 12.06
N THR A 142 5.27 21.02 10.81
CA THR A 142 4.56 19.99 10.03
C THR A 142 5.51 18.89 9.55
N VAL A 143 5.14 17.63 9.82
CA VAL A 143 5.73 16.44 9.20
C VAL A 143 5.11 16.26 7.82
N VAL A 144 5.95 16.01 6.82
CA VAL A 144 5.54 15.91 5.42
C VAL A 144 5.91 14.54 4.88
N MET A 145 4.91 13.73 4.54
CA MET A 145 5.10 12.39 3.97
C MET A 145 4.73 12.43 2.49
N MET A 146 5.62 11.99 1.61
CA MET A 146 5.42 12.00 0.16
C MET A 146 5.71 10.63 -0.45
N ALA A 147 4.82 10.16 -1.34
CA ALA A 147 5.01 8.93 -2.10
C ALA A 147 4.63 9.13 -3.57
N THR A 148 5.43 8.57 -4.47
CA THR A 148 5.18 8.62 -5.92
C THR A 148 4.18 7.56 -6.38
N PHE A 149 3.47 7.85 -7.45
CA PHE A 149 2.66 6.88 -8.20
C PHE A 149 2.77 7.13 -9.71
N ASP A 150 3.09 6.09 -10.49
CA ASP A 150 3.27 6.12 -11.94
C ASP A 150 4.40 7.06 -12.39
N ASP A 151 4.15 8.36 -12.59
CA ASP A 151 5.18 9.35 -12.88
C ASP A 151 5.00 10.61 -12.04
N ALA A 152 6.07 10.99 -11.33
CA ALA A 152 6.11 12.10 -10.41
C ALA A 152 7.04 13.25 -10.88
N ALA A 153 7.71 13.12 -12.02
CA ALA A 153 8.83 14.00 -12.36
C ALA A 153 8.61 14.88 -13.60
N THR A 154 7.78 14.47 -14.57
CA THR A 154 7.74 15.11 -15.89
C THR A 154 7.37 16.60 -15.86
N LYS A 155 6.50 17.01 -14.92
CA LYS A 155 6.07 18.40 -14.73
C LYS A 155 6.74 19.11 -13.56
N LEU A 156 7.63 18.45 -12.81
CA LEU A 156 8.36 19.11 -11.73
C LEU A 156 9.31 20.16 -12.29
N ASN A 157 9.25 21.36 -11.72
CA ASN A 157 10.16 22.46 -12.04
C ASN A 157 11.11 22.73 -10.86
N ASP A 158 12.07 23.63 -11.09
CA ASP A 158 13.10 23.95 -10.08
C ASP A 158 12.52 24.56 -8.81
N GLU A 159 11.44 25.34 -8.90
CA GLU A 159 10.75 25.90 -7.72
C GLU A 159 10.15 24.80 -6.84
N ALA A 160 9.41 23.85 -7.43
CA ALA A 160 8.84 22.73 -6.68
C ALA A 160 9.94 21.85 -6.07
N LYS A 161 11.01 21.55 -6.83
CA LYS A 161 12.16 20.80 -6.34
C LYS A 161 12.86 21.50 -5.18
N GLN A 162 13.03 22.82 -5.26
CA GLN A 162 13.63 23.63 -4.21
C GLN A 162 12.78 23.60 -2.94
N LEU A 163 11.47 23.82 -3.05
CA LEU A 163 10.54 23.77 -1.92
C LEU A 163 10.55 22.41 -1.21
N ILE A 164 10.62 21.31 -1.96
CA ILE A 164 10.69 19.96 -1.39
C ILE A 164 12.09 19.70 -0.79
N SER A 165 13.16 20.21 -1.41
CA SER A 165 14.53 20.11 -0.87
C SER A 165 14.66 20.79 0.50
N GLU A 166 13.98 21.92 0.69
CA GLU A 166 13.90 22.63 1.98
C GLU A 166 13.16 21.86 3.08
N LEU A 167 12.36 20.85 2.72
CA LEU A 167 11.75 19.93 3.67
C LEU A 167 12.69 18.79 4.11
N GLY A 168 13.92 18.76 3.56
CA GLY A 168 14.96 17.80 3.91
C GLY A 168 15.27 16.75 2.85
N SER A 169 14.66 16.81 1.66
CA SER A 169 14.94 15.85 0.58
C SER A 169 16.32 16.07 -0.04
N SER A 170 16.99 14.96 -0.38
CA SER A 170 18.23 14.92 -1.14
C SER A 170 17.99 14.44 -2.58
N SER A 171 17.01 13.55 -2.78
CA SER A 171 16.77 12.92 -4.09
C SER A 171 15.86 13.71 -5.02
N ILE A 172 15.04 14.64 -4.50
CA ILE A 172 14.05 15.36 -5.33
C ILE A 172 14.67 16.20 -6.45
N SER A 173 15.90 16.69 -6.25
CA SER A 173 16.63 17.47 -7.26
C SER A 173 16.89 16.64 -8.52
N THR A 174 17.18 15.36 -8.35
CA THR A 174 17.52 14.40 -9.41
C THR A 174 16.37 13.47 -9.79
N LEU A 175 15.18 13.62 -9.20
CA LEU A 175 14.03 12.76 -9.50
C LEU A 175 13.67 12.86 -10.99
N SER A 176 13.54 11.70 -11.64
CA SER A 176 13.35 11.58 -13.08
C SER A 176 12.14 10.70 -13.44
N PHE A 177 11.84 10.63 -14.74
CA PHE A 177 10.61 10.01 -15.27
C PHE A 177 10.39 8.58 -14.75
N ARG A 178 9.26 8.37 -14.05
CA ARG A 178 8.84 7.11 -13.41
C ARG A 178 9.78 6.56 -12.34
N ASP A 179 10.69 7.37 -11.84
CA ASP A 179 11.41 7.00 -10.63
C ASP A 179 10.42 6.80 -9.49
N ASN A 180 10.63 5.74 -8.70
CA ASN A 180 9.90 5.58 -7.45
C ASN A 180 10.66 6.31 -6.35
N TRP A 181 9.92 7.07 -5.54
CA TRP A 181 10.46 7.85 -4.44
C TRP A 181 9.46 7.91 -3.29
N ILE A 182 9.98 7.72 -2.09
CA ILE A 182 9.25 7.88 -0.83
C ILE A 182 10.09 8.69 0.14
N PHE A 183 9.43 9.58 0.86
CA PHE A 183 10.09 10.58 1.67
C PHE A 183 9.24 10.96 2.87
N VAL A 184 9.89 11.10 4.01
CA VAL A 184 9.34 11.77 5.19
C VAL A 184 10.28 12.88 5.57
N GLY A 185 9.81 14.12 5.54
CA GLY A 185 10.56 15.31 5.94
C GLY A 185 9.77 16.16 6.92
N GLY A 186 10.22 17.40 7.08
CA GLY A 186 9.51 18.34 7.94
C GLY A 186 9.85 19.79 7.64
N LYS A 187 8.86 20.67 7.81
CA LYS A 187 9.10 22.10 7.66
C LYS A 187 9.89 22.62 8.86
N GLY A 188 11.01 23.28 8.56
CA GLY A 188 11.96 23.79 9.56
C GLY A 188 13.12 22.83 9.87
N ILE A 189 13.20 21.67 9.22
CA ILE A 189 14.35 20.78 9.35
C ILE A 189 15.65 21.50 8.94
N LYS A 190 16.73 21.27 9.68
CA LYS A 190 18.05 21.88 9.39
C LYS A 190 19.03 20.93 8.71
N THR A 191 18.68 19.65 8.65
CA THR A 191 19.49 18.58 8.07
C THR A 191 18.72 17.87 6.98
N LYS A 192 19.40 16.99 6.23
CA LYS A 192 18.72 16.04 5.36
C LYS A 192 17.93 15.04 6.20
N SER A 193 16.80 14.58 5.65
CA SER A 193 15.99 13.59 6.32
C SER A 193 16.68 12.21 6.28
N PRO A 194 16.67 11.44 7.38
CA PRO A 194 17.08 10.03 7.34
C PRO A 194 16.02 9.12 6.69
N PHE A 195 14.82 9.64 6.40
CA PHE A 195 13.70 8.87 5.88
C PHE A 195 13.45 9.23 4.41
N GLU A 196 14.31 8.73 3.53
CA GLU A 196 14.19 8.92 2.09
C GLU A 196 14.69 7.67 1.36
N GLN A 197 13.92 7.20 0.38
CA GLN A 197 14.35 6.16 -0.55
C GLN A 197 13.98 6.55 -1.98
N HIS A 198 14.84 6.17 -2.92
CA HIS A 198 14.69 6.45 -4.35
C HIS A 198 15.20 5.26 -5.15
N ILE A 199 14.46 4.87 -6.19
CA ILE A 199 14.90 3.91 -7.19
C ILE A 199 14.66 4.49 -8.57
N LYS A 200 15.73 4.49 -9.37
CA LYS A 200 15.70 5.04 -10.71
C LYS A 200 14.98 4.08 -11.67
N ASN A 201 14.18 4.64 -12.55
CA ASN A 201 13.66 3.93 -13.71
C ASN A 201 14.80 3.58 -14.68
N SER A 202 15.02 2.28 -14.90
CA SER A 202 16.03 1.78 -15.84
C SER A 202 15.54 0.50 -16.52
N ALA A 203 15.60 0.46 -17.86
CA ALA A 203 15.17 -0.70 -18.64
C ALA A 203 15.91 -2.00 -18.24
N GLU A 204 17.12 -1.88 -17.69
CA GLU A 204 17.96 -3.02 -17.29
C GLU A 204 17.57 -3.61 -15.92
N THR A 205 17.07 -2.79 -14.99
CA THR A 205 16.83 -3.19 -13.60
C THR A 205 15.38 -3.13 -13.17
N ASN A 206 14.48 -2.66 -14.05
CA ASN A 206 13.07 -2.53 -13.74
C ASN A 206 12.41 -3.90 -13.50
N LYS A 207 11.60 -3.96 -12.44
CA LYS A 207 10.77 -5.13 -12.11
C LYS A 207 9.51 -5.22 -12.96
N TYR A 208 8.96 -4.08 -13.36
CA TYR A 208 7.79 -3.98 -14.23
C TYR A 208 8.21 -3.45 -15.61
N GLU A 209 7.38 -3.67 -16.63
CA GLU A 209 7.66 -3.18 -17.98
C GLU A 209 7.64 -1.65 -18.05
N GLY A 210 8.80 -1.02 -17.86
CA GLY A 210 8.95 0.44 -17.90
C GLY A 210 8.69 1.16 -16.56
N TRP A 211 8.63 0.44 -15.43
CA TRP A 211 8.62 1.01 -14.08
C TRP A 211 9.52 0.20 -13.12
N PRO A 212 10.20 0.87 -12.18
CA PRO A 212 10.97 0.19 -11.14
C PRO A 212 10.06 -0.48 -10.10
N GLU A 213 10.65 -1.27 -9.20
CA GLU A 213 9.88 -1.90 -8.15
C GLU A 213 9.32 -0.92 -7.10
N VAL A 214 8.39 -1.42 -6.29
CA VAL A 214 7.81 -0.67 -5.16
C VAL A 214 8.88 -0.46 -4.10
N LEU A 215 9.05 0.79 -3.65
CA LEU A 215 9.80 1.10 -2.47
C LEU A 215 8.92 0.95 -1.24
N GLU A 216 9.46 0.38 -0.18
CA GLU A 216 8.84 0.39 1.16
C GLU A 216 9.81 0.96 2.17
N MET A 217 9.30 1.83 3.04
CA MET A 217 10.05 2.39 4.16
C MET A 217 9.19 2.36 5.40
N GLU A 218 9.82 2.02 6.51
CA GLU A 218 9.18 2.01 7.81
C GLU A 218 10.13 2.60 8.85
N GLY A 219 9.60 3.27 9.87
CA GLY A 219 10.44 3.97 10.83
C GLY A 219 9.66 4.67 11.94
N CYS A 220 10.41 5.43 12.73
CA CYS A 220 9.93 6.12 13.92
C CYS A 220 10.32 7.60 13.82
N ILE A 221 9.36 8.50 13.67
CA ILE A 221 9.58 9.95 13.55
C ILE A 221 9.61 10.53 14.95
N PRO A 222 10.68 11.24 15.37
CA PRO A 222 10.69 11.92 16.67
C PRO A 222 9.56 12.95 16.75
N ALA A 223 8.77 12.91 17.83
CA ALA A 223 7.77 13.93 18.10
C ALA A 223 8.47 15.23 18.48
N ARG A 224 7.98 16.37 18.00
CA ARG A 224 8.54 17.68 18.39
C ARG A 224 8.25 17.95 19.86
N GLU A 225 9.25 18.48 20.53
CA GLU A 225 9.11 19.09 21.85
C GLU A 225 8.85 20.59 21.72
N ASP A 226 8.29 21.20 22.77
CA ASP A 226 8.06 22.64 22.85
C ASP A 226 9.36 23.45 22.88
#